data_AF-A0A3M2ZHX3-F1
#
_entry.id   AF-A0A3M2ZHX3-F1
#
_cell.length_a   1.000
_cell.length_b   1.000
_cell.length_c   1.000
_cell.angle_alpha   90.00
_cell.angle_beta   90.00
_cell.angle_gamma   90.00
#
_symmetry.space_group_name_H-M   'P 1'
#
loop_
_entity.id
_entity.type
_entity.pdbx_description
1 polymer ?
#
loop_
_entity_poly.entity_id
_entity_poly.type
_entity_poly.pdbx_seq_one_letter_code
_entity_poly.pdbx_strand_id
1 'polypeptide(L)'
;FAAERYELIAQFIAGKLTKAEICARLEISMPRFYQLLKSYDPEIGLACMLRRKRGRKAGVLYISEQIEKIISTVFKRRRVGRKITPAKAYQEVCIECDRIGIPPPSKSFVSA
;
A
#
# COMPACT_ATOMS: atom_id res chain seq x y z
N PHE A 1 -10.71 9.81 14.98
CA PHE A 1 -11.96 9.54 14.22
C PHE A 1 -12.17 8.07 13.81
N ALA A 2 -11.55 7.03 14.40
CA ALA A 2 -11.96 5.64 14.14
C ALA A 2 -12.97 5.15 15.19
N ALA A 3 -12.74 5.51 16.46
CA ALA A 3 -13.61 5.19 17.60
C ALA A 3 -15.00 5.76 17.42
N GLU A 4 -15.09 7.07 17.16
CA GLU A 4 -16.36 7.75 16.87
C GLU A 4 -17.15 7.10 15.71
N ARG A 5 -16.47 6.71 14.63
CA ARG A 5 -17.12 5.99 13.52
C ARG A 5 -17.67 4.63 13.96
N TYR A 6 -16.91 3.90 14.77
CA TYR A 6 -17.32 2.59 15.27
C TYR A 6 -18.53 2.71 16.20
N GLU A 7 -18.50 3.65 17.14
CA GLU A 7 -19.59 3.89 18.10
C GLU A 7 -20.88 4.34 17.41
N LEU A 8 -20.80 5.30 16.48
CA LEU A 8 -21.99 5.80 15.77
C LEU A 8 -22.63 4.71 14.89
N ILE A 9 -21.82 3.87 14.25
CA ILE A 9 -22.34 2.73 13.49
C ILE A 9 -22.91 1.65 14.42
N ALA A 10 -22.30 1.41 15.59
CA ALA A 10 -22.87 0.51 16.59
C ALA A 10 -24.24 1.01 17.11
N GLN A 11 -24.38 2.32 17.33
CA GLN A 11 -25.65 2.94 17.72
C GLN A 11 -26.70 2.89 16.61
N PHE A 12 -26.30 3.03 15.35
CA PHE A 12 -27.19 2.78 14.19
C PHE A 12 -27.74 1.36 14.18
N ILE A 13 -26.87 0.36 14.35
CA ILE A 13 -27.24 -1.06 14.34
C ILE A 13 -28.18 -1.37 15.52
N ALA A 14 -27.96 -0.72 16.67
CA ALA A 14 -28.85 -0.80 17.82
C ALA A 14 -30.17 -0.02 17.65
N GLY A 15 -30.41 0.63 16.49
CA GLY A 15 -31.62 1.40 16.20
C GLY A 15 -31.73 2.74 16.95
N LYS A 16 -30.66 3.21 17.58
CA LYS A 16 -30.64 4.45 18.40
C LYS A 16 -30.43 5.72 17.58
N LEU A 17 -29.86 5.60 16.39
CA LEU A 17 -29.55 6.70 15.49
C LEU A 17 -30.04 6.39 14.08
N THR A 18 -30.39 7.43 13.35
CA THR A 18 -30.73 7.36 11.93
C THR A 18 -29.49 7.61 11.06
N LYS A 19 -29.56 7.14 9.81
CA LYS A 19 -28.50 7.38 8.81
C LYS A 19 -28.22 8.87 8.55
N ALA A 20 -29.25 9.72 8.64
CA ALA A 20 -29.14 11.16 8.38
C ALA A 20 -28.35 11.86 9.49
N GLU A 21 -28.65 11.53 10.75
CA GLU A 21 -27.95 12.08 11.93
C GLU A 21 -26.46 11.71 11.91
N ILE A 22 -26.14 10.46 11.55
CA ILE A 22 -24.76 10.00 11.47
C ILE A 22 -24.00 10.73 10.36
N CYS A 23 -24.64 10.97 9.22
CA CYS A 23 -24.00 11.69 8.12
C CYS A 23 -23.78 13.16 8.41
N ALA A 24 -24.72 13.80 9.11
CA ALA A 24 -24.53 15.16 9.60
C ALA A 24 -23.38 15.21 10.62
N ARG A 25 -23.34 14.29 11.59
CA ARG A 25 -22.34 14.28 12.66
C ARG A 25 -20.93 13.95 12.19
N LEU A 26 -20.81 13.06 11.21
CA LEU A 26 -19.52 12.69 10.62
C LEU A 26 -19.13 13.54 9.41
N GLU A 27 -20.00 14.46 8.98
CA GLU A 27 -19.84 15.26 7.76
C GLU A 27 -19.50 14.40 6.52
N ILE A 28 -20.23 13.30 6.35
CA ILE A 28 -20.02 12.35 5.24
C ILE A 28 -21.25 12.24 4.33
N SER A 29 -21.00 11.87 3.08
CA SER A 29 -22.07 11.54 2.14
C SER A 29 -22.74 10.19 2.45
N MET A 30 -23.98 10.02 2.00
CA MET A 30 -24.71 8.74 2.09
C MET A 30 -23.91 7.53 1.55
N PRO A 31 -23.25 7.61 0.37
CA PRO A 31 -22.41 6.50 -0.11
C PRO A 31 -21.28 6.16 0.85
N ARG A 32 -20.66 7.17 1.47
CA ARG A 32 -19.58 6.95 2.44
C ARG A 32 -20.09 6.28 3.71
N PHE A 33 -21.29 6.62 4.17
CA PHE A 33 -21.95 5.94 5.27
C PHE A 33 -22.15 4.44 4.99
N TYR A 34 -22.69 4.07 3.82
CA TYR A 34 -22.87 2.66 3.47
C TYR A 34 -21.53 1.88 3.39
N GLN A 35 -20.45 2.54 2.95
CA GLN A 35 -19.12 1.93 2.99
C GLN A 35 -18.62 1.68 4.42
N LEU A 36 -18.89 2.61 5.36
CA LEU A 36 -18.57 2.43 6.77
C LEU A 36 -19.39 1.29 7.37
N LEU A 37 -20.69 1.26 7.09
CA LEU A 37 -21.59 0.19 7.54
C LEU A 37 -21.11 -1.18 7.05
N LYS A 38 -20.72 -1.30 5.77
CA LYS A 38 -20.15 -2.53 5.20
C LYS A 38 -18.82 -2.94 5.85
N SER A 39 -18.08 -2.00 6.41
CA SER A 39 -16.79 -2.25 7.06
C SER A 39 -16.93 -2.53 8.55
N TYR A 40 -18.13 -2.40 9.12
CA TYR A 40 -18.37 -2.67 10.53
C TYR A 40 -18.32 -4.18 10.79
N ASP A 41 -17.47 -4.57 11.73
CA ASP A 41 -17.31 -5.94 12.16
C ASP A 41 -17.07 -5.93 13.68
N PRO A 42 -18.03 -6.42 14.49
CA PRO A 42 -17.92 -6.41 15.93
C PRO A 42 -16.83 -7.36 16.46
N GLU A 43 -16.48 -8.43 15.73
CA GLU A 43 -15.45 -9.40 16.13
C GLU A 43 -14.05 -8.79 16.00
N ILE A 44 -13.82 -8.01 14.95
CA ILE A 44 -12.58 -7.25 14.73
C ILE A 44 -12.53 -6.00 15.62
N GLY A 45 -13.70 -5.46 15.99
CA GLY A 45 -13.85 -4.26 16.79
C GLY A 45 -13.31 -3.02 16.09
N LEU A 46 -12.71 -2.11 16.86
CA LEU A 46 -12.25 -0.79 16.38
C LEU A 46 -11.35 -0.86 15.13
N ALA A 47 -10.57 -1.94 14.98
CA ALA A 47 -9.64 -2.12 13.89
C ALA A 47 -10.33 -2.14 12.51
N CYS A 48 -11.61 -2.51 12.43
CA CYS A 48 -12.37 -2.53 11.18
C CYS A 48 -12.60 -1.12 10.59
N MET A 49 -12.53 -0.08 11.43
CA MET A 49 -12.73 1.33 11.04
C MET A 49 -11.42 2.06 10.71
N LEU A 50 -10.28 1.38 10.83
CA LEU A 50 -9.00 1.94 10.47
C LEU A 50 -8.95 2.28 8.98
N ARG A 51 -8.25 3.37 8.67
CA ARG A 51 -8.03 3.76 7.27
C ARG A 51 -7.22 2.65 6.61
N ARG A 52 -7.79 2.02 5.58
CA ARG A 52 -7.01 1.14 4.70
C ARG A 52 -5.82 1.94 4.17
N LYS A 53 -4.61 1.38 4.30
CA LYS A 53 -3.39 1.99 3.77
C LYS A 53 -3.61 2.22 2.28
N ARG A 54 -3.60 3.49 1.87
CA ARG A 54 -3.66 3.85 0.45
C ARG A 54 -2.32 3.49 -0.19
N GLY A 55 -2.38 3.12 -1.46
CA GLY A 55 -1.21 2.71 -2.21
C GLY A 55 -1.01 1.20 -2.22
N ARG A 56 0.23 0.82 -2.52
CA ARG A 56 0.53 -0.54 -2.96
C ARG A 56 0.51 -1.54 -1.82
N LYS A 57 0.02 -2.76 -2.11
CA LYS A 57 0.18 -3.91 -1.22
C LYS A 57 1.67 -4.18 -1.01
N ALA A 58 2.05 -4.56 0.20
CA ALA A 58 3.43 -4.95 0.51
C ALA A 58 3.85 -6.11 -0.42
N GLY A 59 5.05 -6.02 -0.99
CA GLY A 59 5.61 -7.07 -1.86
C GLY A 59 5.19 -7.01 -3.34
N VAL A 60 4.49 -5.96 -3.79
CA VAL A 60 4.20 -5.78 -5.22
C VAL A 60 5.15 -4.68 -5.75
N LEU A 61 5.86 -4.89 -6.87
CA LEU A 61 6.75 -3.90 -7.52
C LEU A 61 6.34 -3.62 -8.98
N TYR A 62 6.59 -2.41 -9.50
CA TYR A 62 5.95 -1.88 -10.74
C TYR A 62 6.60 -2.49 -11.98
N ILE A 63 7.55 -3.37 -11.75
CA ILE A 63 8.45 -3.96 -12.71
C ILE A 63 8.15 -5.45 -12.82
N SER A 64 8.57 -6.04 -13.92
CA SER A 64 8.49 -7.48 -14.07
C SER A 64 9.39 -8.18 -13.04
N GLU A 65 8.99 -9.38 -12.64
CA GLU A 65 9.79 -10.28 -11.80
C GLU A 65 11.20 -10.48 -12.36
N GLN A 66 11.35 -10.37 -13.68
CA GLN A 66 12.63 -10.47 -14.37
C GLN A 66 13.58 -9.31 -14.03
N ILE A 67 13.08 -8.07 -13.97
CA ILE A 67 13.88 -6.91 -13.57
C ILE A 67 14.25 -7.02 -12.09
N GLU A 68 13.36 -7.52 -11.23
CA GLU A 68 13.68 -7.79 -9.81
C GLU A 68 14.81 -8.81 -9.66
N LYS A 69 14.79 -9.88 -10.48
CA LYS A 69 15.86 -10.88 -10.53
C LYS A 69 17.19 -10.27 -10.97
N ILE A 70 17.18 -9.39 -11.97
CA ILE A 70 18.40 -8.68 -12.42
C ILE A 70 18.96 -7.81 -11.28
N ILE A 71 18.13 -6.97 -10.67
CA ILE A 71 18.53 -6.08 -9.57
C ILE A 71 19.10 -6.91 -8.41
N SER A 72 18.36 -7.92 -7.96
CA SER A 72 18.81 -8.77 -6.85
C SER A 72 20.09 -9.52 -7.18
N THR A 73 20.29 -9.93 -8.44
CA THR A 73 21.52 -10.58 -8.90
C THR A 73 22.70 -9.62 -8.88
N VAL A 74 22.55 -8.39 -9.37
CA VAL A 74 23.58 -7.34 -9.33
C VAL A 74 24.00 -7.07 -7.87
N PHE A 75 23.04 -6.94 -6.94
CA PHE A 75 23.35 -6.76 -5.53
C PHE A 75 23.92 -8.02 -4.84
N LYS A 76 23.51 -9.23 -5.24
CA LYS A 76 24.01 -10.50 -4.68
C LYS A 76 25.42 -10.85 -5.13
N ARG A 77 25.76 -10.60 -6.41
CA ARG A 77 27.08 -10.90 -7.00
C ARG A 77 28.26 -10.24 -6.28
N ARG A 78 28.01 -9.25 -5.41
CA ARG A 78 29.06 -8.44 -4.74
C ARG A 78 29.11 -8.59 -3.22
N ARG A 79 28.55 -9.66 -2.62
CA ARG A 79 28.63 -9.92 -1.16
C ARG A 79 30.03 -10.23 -0.59
N VAL A 80 31.12 -9.86 -1.27
CA VAL A 80 32.49 -9.98 -0.74
C VAL A 80 33.15 -8.60 -0.74
N GLY A 81 33.07 -7.91 0.40
CA GLY A 81 34.02 -6.88 0.82
C GLY A 81 33.85 -5.43 0.35
N ARG A 82 32.94 -5.08 -0.59
CA ARG A 82 32.81 -3.67 -1.04
C ARG A 82 31.36 -3.23 -1.27
N LYS A 83 30.92 -2.18 -0.58
CA LYS A 83 29.61 -1.53 -0.78
C LYS A 83 29.59 -0.86 -2.15
N ILE A 84 28.62 -1.19 -3.00
CA ILE A 84 28.39 -0.53 -4.29
C ILE A 84 27.65 0.79 -4.08
N THR A 85 28.04 1.84 -4.81
CA THR A 85 27.25 3.07 -4.83
C THR A 85 25.97 2.83 -5.64
N PRO A 86 24.82 3.42 -5.27
CA PRO A 86 23.58 3.27 -6.01
C PRO A 86 23.71 3.60 -7.51
N ALA A 87 24.57 4.57 -7.85
CA ALA A 87 24.86 4.94 -9.23
C ALA A 87 25.52 3.81 -10.04
N LYS A 88 26.45 3.07 -9.44
CA LYS A 88 27.13 1.96 -10.10
C LYS A 88 26.24 0.72 -10.20
N ALA A 89 25.41 0.47 -9.18
CA ALA A 89 24.40 -0.59 -9.24
C ALA A 89 23.40 -0.34 -10.37
N TYR A 90 22.95 0.90 -10.55
CA TYR A 90 22.08 1.29 -11.67
C TYR A 90 22.72 1.03 -13.03
N GLN A 91 23.98 1.40 -13.23
CA GLN A 91 24.71 1.13 -14.48
C GLN A 91 24.80 -0.37 -14.78
N GLU A 92 25.13 -1.19 -13.79
CA GLU A 92 25.20 -2.65 -13.95
C GLU A 92 23.82 -3.25 -14.29
N VAL A 93 22.74 -2.74 -13.68
CA VAL A 93 21.36 -3.13 -14.02
C VAL A 93 21.00 -2.75 -15.45
N CYS A 94 21.34 -1.53 -15.91
CA CYS A 94 21.10 -1.11 -17.30
C CYS A 94 21.79 -2.04 -18.30
N ILE A 95 23.06 -2.38 -18.06
CA ILE A 95 23.83 -3.27 -18.95
C ILE A 95 23.18 -4.66 -19.03
N GLU A 96 22.74 -5.22 -17.91
CA GLU A 96 22.07 -6.52 -17.89
C GLU A 96 20.68 -6.47 -18.54
N CYS A 97 19.94 -5.38 -18.37
CA CYS A 97 18.67 -5.14 -19.06
C CYS A 97 18.86 -5.04 -20.59
N ASP A 98 19.86 -4.29 -21.05
CA ASP A 98 20.20 -4.16 -22.48
C ASP A 98 20.61 -5.51 -23.07
N ARG A 99 21.38 -6.32 -22.33
CA ARG A 99 21.81 -7.66 -22.77
C ARG A 99 20.64 -8.62 -22.99
N ILE A 100 19.53 -8.41 -22.28
CA ILE A 100 18.34 -9.27 -22.32
C ILE A 100 17.23 -8.62 -23.18
N GLY A 101 17.46 -7.41 -23.70
CA GLY A 101 16.51 -6.69 -24.57
C GLY A 101 15.29 -6.15 -23.84
N ILE A 102 15.42 -5.79 -22.55
CA ILE A 102 14.32 -5.30 -21.72
C ILE A 102 14.56 -3.84 -21.37
N PRO A 103 13.53 -2.97 -21.39
CA PRO A 103 13.69 -1.59 -20.96
C PRO A 103 14.18 -1.51 -19.51
N PRO A 104 15.25 -0.74 -19.23
CA PRO A 104 15.79 -0.63 -17.89
C PRO A 104 14.82 0.09 -16.94
N PRO A 105 14.83 -0.24 -15.63
CA PRO A 105 14.04 0.45 -14.63
C PRO A 105 14.52 1.90 -14.43
N SER A 106 13.72 2.72 -13.74
CA SER A 106 14.16 4.08 -13.38
C SER A 106 15.28 4.07 -12.33
N LYS A 107 16.16 5.07 -12.38
CA LYS A 107 17.25 5.23 -11.39
C LYS A 107 16.76 5.33 -9.95
N SER A 108 15.61 5.98 -9.73
CA SER A 108 14.98 6.07 -8.41
C SER A 108 14.56 4.70 -7.87
N PHE A 109 14.21 3.76 -8.75
CA PHE A 109 13.77 2.43 -8.35
C PHE A 109 14.94 1.54 -7.89
N VAL A 110 16.11 1.66 -8.51
CA VAL A 110 17.31 0.88 -8.16
C VAL A 110 18.02 1.43 -6.91
N SER A 111 17.73 2.67 -6.54
CA SER A 111 18.35 3.36 -5.40
C SER A 111 17.47 3.47 -4.14
N ALA A 112 16.20 3.07 -4.23
CA ALA A 112 15.25 3.01 -3.12
C ALA A 112 15.44 1.75 -2.28
#